data_AF-M4YR07-F1
#
_entry.id   AF-M4YR07-F1
#
_cell.length_a   1.000
_cell.length_b   1.000
_cell.length_c   1.000
_cell.angle_alpha   90.00
_cell.angle_beta   90.00
_cell.angle_gamma   90.00
#
_symmetry.space_group_name_H-M   'P 1'
#
loop_
_entity.id
_entity.type
_entity.pdbx_description
1 polymer ?
#
loop_
_entity_poly.entity_id
_entity_poly.type
_entity_poly.pdbx_seq_one_letter_code
_entity_poly.pdbx_strand_id
1 'polypeptide(L)'
;MVGDIPDMVELRCKYCGAPLPADDVKSDAPYITCPSCGTTQQKIDAKEYLAQMMGQVRSWVNKAIPGGMAVANSTSVDSVARYNIFMTSVKPKVEQEFGNYKFGLVSMLSHTMMVMPFAVDTTLNPAHKSEDAFSFCEKLNQVRPLAVDPETIGIMQEYTGATNAYAVLINNSKLLKEDKPGRYVIMCNNFTSAADDFSRIEGYQPAADRFTALATMATGCDQLINGDFPSAISNFEAAKKKLLECQSKLFGNLKVAIMGQAVKMEIKQCDTLNNLCTYVNSMGGTREVFDAISKIFSFQYPSSGEWAFFFKNDGRLLEILEDMSAVVKARSGVGTLPITSGDGDILVPYWHVAMNYSFQTGAMWKKKAVEVHEDLLVAADFTADPGCLNDPRSAVTDIFSVKAKNGMFAGLTGSETSISSGEGMGQIYKSAAPNGTSGRKVVIPLSTKKEAEHLVEKYVAIVAAGEDKLKLSNPDVDGLVYVPYRINGNSLDVSGHSNLVPARTRRADLSKLIIL
;
A
#
# COMPACT_ATOMS: atom_id res chain seq x y z
N MET A 1 41.55 -27.02 -24.53
CA MET A 1 41.54 -25.63 -25.03
C MET A 1 40.21 -25.43 -25.70
N VAL A 2 39.26 -24.86 -24.96
CA VAL A 2 37.89 -24.58 -25.43
C VAL A 2 37.96 -23.23 -26.11
N GLY A 3 37.68 -23.21 -27.41
CA GLY A 3 37.75 -22.02 -28.24
C GLY A 3 36.81 -20.92 -27.74
N ASP A 4 37.30 -19.70 -27.87
CA ASP A 4 36.57 -18.45 -27.63
C ASP A 4 35.20 -18.48 -28.32
N ILE A 5 34.16 -18.31 -27.52
CA ILE A 5 32.80 -18.05 -27.99
C ILE A 5 32.78 -16.58 -28.43
N PRO A 6 32.61 -16.26 -29.73
CA PRO A 6 32.53 -14.88 -30.20
C PRO A 6 31.24 -14.25 -29.67
N ASP A 7 31.33 -13.00 -29.18
CA ASP A 7 30.29 -12.20 -28.54
C ASP A 7 29.55 -12.90 -27.39
N MET A 8 30.04 -12.68 -26.16
CA MET A 8 29.49 -13.25 -24.93
C MET A 8 27.96 -13.13 -24.90
N VAL A 9 27.26 -14.26 -25.01
CA VAL A 9 25.87 -14.35 -24.57
C VAL A 9 25.86 -13.99 -23.09
N GLU A 10 25.28 -12.83 -22.76
CA GLU A 10 25.22 -12.32 -21.38
C GLU A 10 24.63 -13.40 -20.45
N LEU A 11 25.28 -13.64 -19.31
CA LEU A 11 24.77 -14.57 -18.30
C LEU A 11 23.34 -14.18 -17.91
N ARG A 12 22.52 -15.19 -17.63
CA ARG A 12 21.10 -14.99 -17.32
C ARG A 12 20.80 -15.39 -15.90
N CYS A 13 19.90 -14.65 -15.26
CA CYS A 13 19.42 -14.98 -13.94
C CYS A 13 18.60 -16.28 -14.00
N LYS A 14 18.97 -17.29 -13.21
CA LYS A 14 18.26 -18.58 -13.18
C LYS A 14 16.82 -18.50 -12.66
N TYR A 15 16.49 -17.43 -11.93
CA TYR A 15 15.20 -17.25 -11.24
C TYR A 15 14.19 -16.41 -12.01
N CYS A 16 14.63 -15.69 -13.05
CA CYS A 16 13.73 -14.85 -13.84
C CYS A 16 14.09 -14.75 -15.32
N GLY A 17 15.22 -15.31 -15.76
CA GLY A 17 15.68 -15.26 -17.15
C GLY A 17 16.30 -13.94 -17.60
N ALA A 18 16.26 -12.90 -16.77
CA ALA A 18 16.78 -11.58 -17.13
C ALA A 18 18.32 -11.60 -17.36
N PRO A 19 18.85 -10.77 -18.27
CA PRO A 19 20.29 -10.57 -18.42
C PRO A 19 20.92 -10.05 -17.12
N LEU A 20 22.13 -10.53 -16.83
CA LEU A 20 22.94 -10.11 -15.70
C LEU A 20 23.96 -9.05 -16.14
N PRO A 21 24.23 -8.01 -15.33
CA PRO A 21 25.14 -6.93 -15.71
C PRO A 21 26.55 -7.42 -16.06
N ALA A 22 27.09 -6.96 -17.19
CA ALA A 22 28.39 -7.44 -17.69
C ALA A 22 29.54 -7.21 -16.69
N ASP A 23 29.54 -6.07 -15.98
CA ASP A 23 30.57 -5.74 -15.00
C ASP A 23 30.52 -6.67 -13.78
N ASP A 24 29.31 -6.99 -13.31
CA ASP A 24 29.12 -7.94 -12.24
C ASP A 24 29.50 -9.36 -12.66
N VAL A 25 29.28 -9.73 -13.93
CA VAL A 25 29.71 -11.02 -14.48
C VAL A 25 31.23 -11.13 -14.51
N LYS A 26 31.94 -10.06 -14.92
CA LYS A 26 33.41 -10.00 -15.02
C LYS A 26 34.13 -9.92 -13.67
N SER A 27 33.44 -9.50 -12.61
CA SER A 27 34.05 -9.40 -11.27
C SER A 27 34.51 -10.76 -10.73
N ASP A 28 35.45 -10.76 -9.77
CA ASP A 28 35.88 -11.99 -9.08
C ASP A 28 34.87 -12.49 -8.03
N ALA A 29 33.79 -11.73 -7.78
CA ALA A 29 32.78 -12.12 -6.81
C ALA A 29 32.06 -13.41 -7.25
N PRO A 30 31.91 -14.42 -6.37
CA PRO A 30 31.25 -15.68 -6.73
C PRO A 30 29.73 -15.55 -6.84
N TYR A 31 29.15 -14.50 -6.23
CA TYR A 31 27.72 -14.21 -6.23
C TYR A 31 27.39 -12.97 -7.05
N ILE A 32 26.19 -12.95 -7.61
CA ILE A 32 25.64 -11.83 -8.38
C ILE A 32 24.17 -11.62 -8.03
N THR A 33 23.76 -10.37 -7.83
CA THR A 33 22.37 -9.99 -7.56
C THR A 33 21.70 -9.52 -8.83
N CYS A 34 20.60 -10.16 -9.22
CA CYS A 34 19.89 -9.79 -10.44
C CYS A 34 19.17 -8.44 -10.26
N PRO A 35 19.41 -7.44 -11.14
CA PRO A 35 18.79 -6.12 -11.02
C PRO A 35 17.29 -6.13 -11.33
N SER A 36 16.77 -7.19 -11.96
CA SER A 36 15.36 -7.31 -12.36
C SER A 36 14.47 -8.02 -11.35
N CYS A 37 14.99 -8.96 -10.55
CA CYS A 37 14.18 -9.66 -9.53
C CYS A 37 14.72 -9.50 -8.10
N GLY A 38 15.94 -8.97 -7.94
CA GLY A 38 16.62 -8.80 -6.66
C GLY A 38 17.20 -10.08 -6.07
N THR A 39 17.14 -11.22 -6.77
CA THR A 39 17.64 -12.49 -6.23
C THR A 39 19.15 -12.59 -6.41
N THR A 40 19.87 -12.89 -5.32
CA THR A 40 21.30 -13.22 -5.35
C THR A 40 21.50 -14.70 -5.69
N GLN A 41 22.43 -14.99 -6.60
CA GLN A 41 22.73 -16.36 -7.06
C GLN A 41 24.22 -16.56 -7.25
N GLN A 42 24.67 -17.81 -7.29
CA GLN A 42 26.04 -18.12 -7.68
C GLN A 42 26.21 -17.98 -9.20
N LYS A 43 27.38 -17.48 -9.63
CA LYS A 43 27.70 -17.38 -11.07
C LYS A 43 27.72 -18.74 -11.77
N ILE A 44 28.05 -19.82 -11.07
CA ILE A 44 28.04 -21.18 -11.63
C ILE A 44 26.62 -21.60 -12.02
N ASP A 45 25.64 -21.35 -11.16
CA ASP A 45 24.24 -21.66 -11.44
C ASP A 45 23.71 -20.87 -12.65
N ALA A 46 24.10 -19.59 -12.79
CA ALA A 46 23.74 -18.76 -13.93
C ALA A 46 24.34 -19.29 -15.25
N LYS A 47 25.57 -19.83 -15.21
CA LYS A 47 26.23 -20.48 -16.36
C LYS A 47 25.52 -21.77 -16.76
N GLU A 48 25.17 -22.61 -15.79
CA GLU A 48 24.44 -23.86 -16.04
C GLU A 48 23.05 -23.58 -16.63
N TYR A 49 22.32 -22.63 -16.05
CA TYR A 49 21.03 -22.18 -16.57
C TYR A 49 21.15 -21.67 -18.00
N LEU A 50 22.15 -20.82 -18.29
CA LEU A 50 22.39 -20.32 -19.64
C LEU A 50 22.65 -21.46 -20.62
N ALA A 51 23.47 -22.45 -20.26
CA ALA A 51 23.76 -23.60 -21.11
C ALA A 51 22.49 -24.41 -21.43
N GLN A 52 21.64 -24.64 -20.44
CA GLN A 52 20.35 -25.30 -20.61
C GLN A 52 19.43 -24.50 -21.53
N MET A 53 19.28 -23.20 -21.28
CA MET A 53 18.46 -22.31 -22.09
C MET A 53 18.94 -22.28 -23.55
N MET A 54 20.24 -22.14 -23.79
CA MET A 54 20.80 -22.14 -25.14
C MET A 54 20.64 -23.49 -25.84
N GLY A 55 20.65 -24.61 -25.11
CA GLY A 55 20.28 -25.92 -25.66
C GLY A 55 18.85 -25.96 -26.19
N GLN A 56 17.90 -25.39 -25.45
CA GLN A 56 16.50 -25.27 -25.87
C GLN A 56 16.34 -24.32 -27.06
N VAL A 57 17.00 -23.16 -27.03
CA VAL A 57 16.99 -22.19 -28.13
C VAL A 57 17.53 -22.82 -29.41
N ARG A 58 18.69 -23.51 -29.37
CA ARG A 58 19.25 -24.21 -30.54
C ARG A 58 18.32 -25.29 -31.08
N SER A 59 17.69 -26.05 -30.19
CA SER A 59 16.69 -27.07 -30.58
C SER A 59 15.49 -26.43 -31.31
N TRP A 60 15.01 -25.29 -30.83
CA TRP A 60 13.95 -24.53 -31.48
C TRP A 60 14.38 -23.98 -32.84
N VAL A 61 15.57 -23.36 -32.92
CA VAL A 61 16.11 -22.80 -34.17
C VAL A 61 16.28 -23.88 -35.24
N ASN A 62 16.82 -25.05 -34.87
CA ASN A 62 16.99 -26.19 -35.78
C ASN A 62 15.64 -26.75 -36.28
N LYS A 63 14.56 -26.61 -35.51
CA LYS A 63 13.21 -26.94 -35.99
C LYS A 63 12.64 -25.83 -36.87
N ALA A 64 12.99 -24.57 -36.60
CA ALA A 64 12.45 -23.41 -37.30
C ALA A 64 13.04 -23.23 -38.71
N ILE A 65 14.26 -23.70 -38.96
CA ILE A 65 15.00 -23.49 -40.21
C ILE A 65 15.12 -24.81 -40.99
N PRO A 66 14.97 -24.81 -42.33
CA PRO A 66 15.17 -26.00 -43.15
C PRO A 66 16.56 -26.65 -42.97
N GLY A 67 16.60 -27.98 -43.05
CA GLY A 67 17.84 -28.75 -42.93
C GLY A 67 18.86 -28.40 -44.02
N GLY A 68 20.15 -28.31 -43.65
CA GLY A 68 21.25 -27.93 -44.54
C GLY A 68 21.66 -26.45 -44.46
N MET A 69 20.95 -25.64 -43.69
CA MET A 69 21.26 -24.23 -43.44
C MET A 69 21.69 -24.03 -41.98
N ALA A 70 22.81 -23.34 -41.77
CA ALA A 70 23.25 -22.90 -40.45
C ALA A 70 23.06 -21.39 -40.32
N VAL A 71 22.34 -20.95 -39.27
CA VAL A 71 22.22 -19.52 -38.91
C VAL A 71 23.59 -18.86 -38.78
N ALA A 72 24.57 -19.59 -38.23
CA ALA A 72 25.94 -19.12 -38.07
C ALA A 72 26.59 -18.68 -39.41
N ASN A 73 26.09 -19.18 -40.54
CA ASN A 73 26.56 -18.84 -41.88
C ASN A 73 25.53 -17.99 -42.66
N SER A 74 24.49 -17.45 -42.01
CA SER A 74 23.40 -16.75 -42.72
C SER A 74 23.88 -15.54 -43.52
N THR A 75 24.96 -14.87 -43.09
CA THR A 75 25.57 -13.76 -43.83
C THR A 75 26.27 -14.19 -45.12
N SER A 76 26.64 -15.47 -45.25
CA SER A 76 27.16 -16.06 -46.49
C SER A 76 26.05 -16.53 -47.45
N VAL A 77 24.79 -16.44 -47.02
CA VAL A 77 23.61 -16.80 -47.81
C VAL A 77 22.99 -15.56 -48.42
N ASP A 78 22.64 -15.66 -49.71
CA ASP A 78 21.99 -14.60 -50.47
C ASP A 78 20.75 -14.02 -49.76
N SER A 79 20.53 -12.71 -49.88
CA SER A 79 19.44 -12.00 -49.19
C SER A 79 18.05 -12.49 -49.60
N VAL A 80 17.85 -12.90 -50.85
CA VAL A 80 16.57 -13.46 -51.33
C VAL A 80 16.32 -14.82 -50.67
N ALA A 81 17.35 -15.66 -50.56
CA ALA A 81 17.24 -16.95 -49.88
C ALA A 81 16.93 -16.78 -48.38
N ARG A 82 17.58 -15.82 -47.72
CA ARG A 82 17.27 -15.47 -46.31
C ARG A 82 15.84 -14.97 -46.13
N TYR A 83 15.40 -14.05 -46.98
CA TYR A 83 14.03 -13.53 -46.97
C TYR A 83 13.00 -14.66 -47.12
N ASN A 84 13.21 -15.53 -48.11
CA ASN A 84 12.31 -16.66 -48.36
C ASN A 84 12.25 -17.61 -47.15
N ILE A 85 13.37 -17.91 -46.52
CA ILE A 85 13.41 -18.75 -45.31
C ILE A 85 12.68 -18.05 -44.16
N PHE A 86 12.92 -16.75 -43.97
CA PHE A 86 12.25 -15.99 -42.94
C PHE A 86 10.73 -16.05 -43.12
N MET A 87 10.23 -15.69 -44.31
CA MET A 87 8.80 -15.61 -44.58
C MET A 87 8.09 -16.98 -44.56
N THR A 88 8.73 -18.03 -45.06
CA THR A 88 8.08 -19.35 -45.20
C THR A 88 8.23 -20.24 -43.96
N SER A 89 9.33 -20.12 -43.22
CA SER A 89 9.68 -21.09 -42.17
C SER A 89 9.73 -20.47 -40.78
N VAL A 90 10.31 -19.27 -40.66
CA VAL A 90 10.55 -18.61 -39.36
C VAL A 90 9.33 -17.81 -38.91
N LYS A 91 8.87 -16.88 -39.73
CA LYS A 91 7.79 -15.93 -39.43
C LYS A 91 6.52 -16.64 -38.93
N PRO A 92 6.00 -17.71 -39.56
CA PRO A 92 4.79 -18.38 -39.06
C PRO A 92 4.92 -18.95 -37.65
N LYS A 93 6.09 -19.50 -37.30
CA LYS A 93 6.37 -20.05 -35.97
C LYS A 93 6.53 -18.97 -34.92
N VAL A 94 7.24 -17.90 -35.30
CA VAL A 94 7.45 -16.73 -34.46
C VAL A 94 6.12 -16.04 -34.19
N GLU A 95 5.29 -15.80 -35.20
CA GLU A 95 3.97 -15.15 -35.06
C GLU A 95 3.04 -15.93 -34.14
N GLN A 96 3.01 -17.26 -34.28
CA GLN A 96 2.20 -18.12 -33.42
C GLN A 96 2.60 -18.00 -31.95
N GLU A 97 3.90 -18.09 -31.65
CA GLU A 97 4.40 -18.01 -30.27
C GLU A 97 4.28 -16.56 -29.72
N PHE A 98 4.60 -15.56 -30.53
CA PHE A 98 4.49 -14.14 -30.18
C PHE A 98 3.05 -13.72 -29.89
N GLY A 99 2.05 -14.23 -30.61
CA GLY A 99 0.65 -13.92 -30.38
C GLY A 99 0.21 -14.18 -28.93
N ASN A 100 0.72 -15.25 -28.31
CA ASN A 100 0.45 -15.57 -26.91
C ASN A 100 1.07 -14.54 -25.96
N TYR A 101 2.34 -14.17 -26.17
CA TYR A 101 3.01 -13.15 -25.36
C TYR A 101 2.38 -11.77 -25.54
N LYS A 102 1.98 -11.40 -26.77
CA LYS A 102 1.30 -10.14 -27.06
C LYS A 102 -0.04 -10.05 -26.34
N PHE A 103 -0.82 -11.12 -26.30
CA PHE A 103 -2.07 -11.16 -25.53
C PHE A 103 -1.81 -10.96 -24.03
N GLY A 104 -0.83 -11.67 -23.48
CA GLY A 104 -0.41 -11.52 -22.08
C GLY A 104 0.05 -10.09 -21.75
N LEU A 105 0.80 -9.47 -22.67
CA LEU A 105 1.24 -8.08 -22.54
C LEU A 105 0.07 -7.10 -22.53
N VAL A 106 -0.86 -7.21 -23.48
CA VAL A 106 -2.04 -6.34 -23.56
C VAL A 106 -2.87 -6.42 -22.28
N SER A 107 -3.03 -7.62 -21.72
CA SER A 107 -3.67 -7.81 -20.42
C SER A 107 -2.91 -7.10 -19.29
N MET A 108 -1.59 -7.20 -19.23
CA MET A 108 -0.81 -6.48 -18.21
C MET A 108 -0.90 -4.96 -18.36
N LEU A 109 -0.87 -4.45 -19.60
CA LEU A 109 -0.98 -3.02 -19.88
C LEU A 109 -2.31 -2.42 -19.37
N SER A 110 -3.38 -3.21 -19.24
CA SER A 110 -4.65 -2.73 -18.70
C SER A 110 -4.67 -2.56 -17.18
N HIS A 111 -3.64 -3.01 -16.47
CA HIS A 111 -3.57 -2.97 -15.00
C HIS A 111 -2.63 -1.87 -14.52
N THR A 112 -2.90 -1.34 -13.34
CA THR A 112 -1.95 -0.49 -12.62
C THR A 112 -0.72 -1.33 -12.26
N MET A 113 0.47 -0.81 -12.55
CA MET A 113 1.72 -1.54 -12.35
C MET A 113 2.50 -1.06 -11.12
N MET A 114 1.91 -0.17 -10.32
CA MET A 114 2.56 0.46 -9.17
C MET A 114 1.72 0.28 -7.89
N VAL A 115 2.41 0.14 -6.76
CA VAL A 115 1.80 0.00 -5.44
C VAL A 115 2.39 1.04 -4.48
N MET A 116 1.52 1.59 -3.63
CA MET A 116 1.92 2.54 -2.59
C MET A 116 2.93 1.89 -1.62
N PRO A 117 3.80 2.68 -0.97
CA PRO A 117 4.64 2.18 0.12
C PRO A 117 3.83 1.38 1.13
N PHE A 118 4.38 0.26 1.61
CA PHE A 118 3.77 -0.64 2.61
C PHE A 118 2.51 -1.39 2.16
N ALA A 119 2.03 -1.16 0.94
CA ALA A 119 0.98 -1.96 0.33
C ALA A 119 1.56 -3.06 -0.57
N VAL A 120 0.74 -4.07 -0.83
CA VAL A 120 0.97 -5.14 -1.83
C VAL A 120 -0.28 -5.32 -2.68
N ASP A 121 -0.11 -5.78 -3.92
CA ASP A 121 -1.20 -6.12 -4.84
C ASP A 121 -1.03 -7.54 -5.36
N THR A 122 -1.99 -8.41 -5.04
CA THR A 122 -2.02 -9.83 -5.45
C THR A 122 -2.95 -10.12 -6.62
N THR A 123 -3.64 -9.10 -7.15
CA THR A 123 -4.66 -9.26 -8.18
C THR A 123 -4.05 -9.53 -9.56
N LEU A 124 -2.87 -8.96 -9.84
CA LEU A 124 -2.19 -9.10 -11.12
C LEU A 124 -1.48 -10.46 -11.23
N ASN A 125 -1.99 -11.33 -12.11
CA ASN A 125 -1.42 -12.65 -12.35
C ASN A 125 -1.06 -12.80 -13.84
N PRO A 126 0.23 -12.73 -14.19
CA PRO A 126 0.65 -12.91 -15.58
C PRO A 126 0.35 -14.32 -16.10
N ALA A 127 0.00 -14.40 -17.38
CA ALA A 127 -0.26 -15.67 -18.05
C ALA A 127 1.01 -16.52 -18.28
N HIS A 128 2.18 -15.89 -18.29
CA HIS A 128 3.47 -16.53 -18.58
C HIS A 128 4.48 -16.29 -17.48
N LYS A 129 5.54 -17.10 -17.45
CA LYS A 129 6.73 -16.85 -16.64
C LYS A 129 7.68 -15.92 -17.39
N SER A 130 8.41 -15.10 -16.62
CA SER A 130 9.44 -14.20 -17.13
C SER A 130 10.54 -14.96 -17.91
N GLU A 131 10.91 -16.14 -17.40
CA GLU A 131 11.94 -17.02 -17.93
C GLU A 131 11.61 -17.47 -19.35
N ASP A 132 10.34 -17.85 -19.57
CA ASP A 132 9.84 -18.31 -20.88
C ASP A 132 9.85 -17.15 -21.89
N ALA A 133 9.43 -15.96 -21.46
CA ALA A 133 9.45 -14.76 -22.29
C ALA A 133 10.89 -14.34 -22.67
N PHE A 134 11.83 -14.31 -21.73
CA PHE A 134 13.24 -14.03 -22.04
C PHE A 134 13.86 -15.11 -22.93
N SER A 135 13.52 -16.38 -22.73
CA SER A 135 13.96 -17.45 -23.62
C SER A 135 13.42 -17.26 -25.04
N PHE A 136 12.17 -16.80 -25.19
CA PHE A 136 11.63 -16.45 -26.50
C PHE A 136 12.37 -15.28 -27.16
N CYS A 137 12.73 -14.24 -26.39
CA CYS A 137 13.58 -13.17 -26.91
C CYS A 137 14.92 -13.68 -27.45
N GLU A 138 15.55 -14.66 -26.78
CA GLU A 138 16.77 -15.27 -27.30
C GLU A 138 16.54 -16.06 -28.59
N LYS A 139 15.41 -16.76 -28.73
CA LYS A 139 15.03 -17.38 -30.01
C LYS A 139 14.90 -16.35 -31.12
N LEU A 140 14.27 -15.20 -30.85
CA LEU A 140 14.15 -14.08 -31.80
C LEU A 140 15.51 -13.53 -32.21
N ASN A 141 16.41 -13.31 -31.24
CA ASN A 141 17.77 -12.83 -31.50
C ASN A 141 18.55 -13.78 -32.42
N GLN A 142 18.42 -15.10 -32.22
CA GLN A 142 19.10 -16.08 -33.07
C GLN A 142 18.60 -16.07 -34.51
N VAL A 143 17.30 -15.84 -34.76
CA VAL A 143 16.76 -15.83 -36.14
C VAL A 143 16.78 -14.46 -36.80
N ARG A 144 17.07 -13.39 -36.04
CA ARG A 144 17.15 -12.01 -36.52
C ARG A 144 18.01 -11.83 -37.79
N PRO A 145 19.18 -12.49 -37.96
CA PRO A 145 20.00 -12.36 -39.18
C PRO A 145 19.31 -12.79 -40.49
N LEU A 146 18.17 -13.47 -40.41
CA LEU A 146 17.35 -13.87 -41.56
C LEU A 146 16.36 -12.78 -42.02
N ALA A 147 16.07 -11.78 -41.17
CA ALA A 147 15.34 -10.59 -41.56
C ALA A 147 16.29 -9.65 -42.31
N VAL A 148 15.96 -9.29 -43.55
CA VAL A 148 16.90 -8.63 -44.48
C VAL A 148 16.41 -7.28 -44.99
N ASP A 149 15.10 -7.09 -45.08
CA ASP A 149 14.47 -5.87 -45.59
C ASP A 149 13.85 -5.05 -44.44
N PRO A 150 13.52 -3.77 -44.66
CA PRO A 150 12.99 -2.90 -43.61
C PRO A 150 11.72 -3.41 -42.93
N GLU A 151 10.84 -4.12 -43.67
CA GLU A 151 9.59 -4.65 -43.12
C GLU A 151 9.89 -5.80 -42.15
N THR A 152 10.69 -6.78 -42.58
CA THR A 152 11.02 -7.94 -41.73
C THR A 152 11.88 -7.56 -40.53
N ILE A 153 12.77 -6.56 -40.68
CA ILE A 153 13.53 -5.98 -39.57
C ILE A 153 12.59 -5.28 -38.58
N GLY A 154 11.62 -4.50 -39.06
CA GLY A 154 10.62 -3.83 -38.23
C GLY A 154 9.76 -4.80 -37.43
N ILE A 155 9.34 -5.92 -38.07
CA ILE A 155 8.61 -7.01 -37.41
C ILE A 155 9.44 -7.60 -36.27
N MET A 156 10.71 -7.94 -36.53
CA MET A 156 11.59 -8.52 -35.50
C MET A 156 11.83 -7.53 -34.35
N GLN A 157 11.92 -6.24 -34.64
CA GLN A 157 12.05 -5.18 -33.63
C GLN A 157 10.80 -5.07 -32.76
N GLU A 158 9.58 -5.11 -33.34
CA GLU A 158 8.33 -5.16 -32.58
C GLU A 158 8.31 -6.40 -31.66
N TYR A 159 8.60 -7.58 -32.21
CA TYR A 159 8.48 -8.83 -31.46
C TYR A 159 9.46 -8.90 -30.31
N THR A 160 10.70 -8.49 -30.56
CA THR A 160 11.77 -8.50 -29.54
C THR A 160 11.46 -7.48 -28.45
N GLY A 161 11.13 -6.23 -28.83
CA GLY A 161 10.84 -5.17 -27.86
C GLY A 161 9.61 -5.50 -27.00
N ALA A 162 8.50 -5.93 -27.62
CA ALA A 162 7.28 -6.22 -26.88
C ALA A 162 7.46 -7.42 -25.92
N THR A 163 8.20 -8.44 -26.34
CA THR A 163 8.46 -9.62 -25.48
C THR A 163 9.42 -9.29 -24.34
N ASN A 164 10.51 -8.54 -24.59
CA ASN A 164 11.42 -8.10 -23.54
C ASN A 164 10.71 -7.24 -22.50
N ALA A 165 9.93 -6.24 -22.96
CA ALA A 165 9.15 -5.40 -22.08
C ALA A 165 8.15 -6.22 -21.26
N TYR A 166 7.46 -7.18 -21.87
CA TYR A 166 6.56 -8.09 -21.16
C TYR A 166 7.29 -8.90 -20.08
N ALA A 167 8.49 -9.43 -20.37
CA ALA A 167 9.27 -10.22 -19.43
C ALA A 167 9.68 -9.44 -18.18
N VAL A 168 10.15 -8.20 -18.33
CA VAL A 168 10.49 -7.34 -17.17
C VAL A 168 9.24 -6.86 -16.42
N LEU A 169 8.11 -6.66 -17.10
CA LEU A 169 6.85 -6.33 -16.44
C LEU A 169 6.32 -7.52 -15.61
N ILE A 170 6.47 -8.76 -16.08
CA ILE A 170 6.19 -9.96 -15.28
C ILE A 170 7.00 -9.94 -13.98
N ASN A 171 8.29 -9.57 -14.04
CA ASN A 171 9.09 -9.43 -12.82
C ASN A 171 8.53 -8.36 -11.88
N ASN A 172 8.08 -7.22 -12.39
CA ASN A 172 7.42 -6.20 -11.56
C ASN A 172 6.13 -6.71 -10.93
N SER A 173 5.33 -7.53 -11.62
CA SER A 173 4.13 -8.12 -11.01
C SER A 173 4.43 -9.02 -9.81
N LYS A 174 5.62 -9.65 -9.76
CA LYS A 174 6.08 -10.40 -8.59
C LYS A 174 6.45 -9.45 -7.46
N LEU A 175 7.12 -8.33 -7.77
CA LEU A 175 7.48 -7.29 -6.79
C LEU A 175 6.27 -6.59 -6.19
N LEU A 176 5.15 -6.46 -6.92
CA LEU A 176 3.90 -5.93 -6.37
C LEU A 176 3.34 -6.78 -5.23
N LYS A 177 3.66 -8.08 -5.20
CA LYS A 177 3.13 -9.05 -4.22
C LYS A 177 3.97 -9.15 -2.95
N GLU A 178 5.14 -8.51 -2.93
CA GLU A 178 6.13 -8.63 -1.86
C GLU A 178 6.47 -7.24 -1.30
N ASP A 179 6.48 -7.11 0.02
CA ASP A 179 7.10 -5.96 0.68
C ASP A 179 8.54 -6.34 1.09
N LYS A 180 9.51 -5.98 0.25
CA LYS A 180 10.93 -6.26 0.50
C LYS A 180 11.80 -5.01 0.34
N PRO A 181 12.93 -4.93 1.08
CA PRO A 181 13.89 -3.83 0.92
C PRO A 181 14.36 -3.68 -0.52
N GLY A 182 14.47 -2.43 -0.99
CA GLY A 182 14.92 -2.12 -2.34
C GLY A 182 13.92 -2.46 -3.45
N ARG A 183 12.67 -2.87 -3.13
CA ARG A 183 11.66 -3.23 -4.16
C ARG A 183 11.49 -2.14 -5.21
N TYR A 184 11.49 -0.87 -4.81
CA TYR A 184 11.27 0.26 -5.70
C TYR A 184 12.46 0.54 -6.62
N VAL A 185 13.69 0.29 -6.17
CA VAL A 185 14.88 0.34 -7.01
C VAL A 185 14.79 -0.73 -8.11
N ILE A 186 14.40 -1.96 -7.76
CA ILE A 186 14.24 -3.06 -8.71
C ILE A 186 13.09 -2.75 -9.69
N MET A 187 11.97 -2.21 -9.19
CA MET A 187 10.84 -1.80 -10.03
C MET A 187 11.25 -0.71 -11.02
N CYS A 188 12.01 0.29 -10.58
CA CYS A 188 12.56 1.34 -11.42
C CYS A 188 13.38 0.74 -12.57
N ASN A 189 14.32 -0.17 -12.28
CA ASN A 189 15.15 -0.81 -13.30
C ASN A 189 14.31 -1.52 -14.38
N ASN A 190 13.30 -2.29 -13.95
CA ASN A 190 12.42 -3.01 -14.87
C ASN A 190 11.55 -2.06 -15.69
N PHE A 191 11.05 -0.97 -15.10
CA PHE A 191 10.28 0.03 -15.82
C PHE A 191 11.12 0.81 -16.83
N THR A 192 12.34 1.17 -16.47
CA THR A 192 13.29 1.80 -17.39
C THR A 192 13.57 0.87 -18.57
N SER A 193 13.86 -0.41 -18.32
CA SER A 193 14.06 -1.40 -19.39
C SER A 193 12.82 -1.54 -20.28
N ALA A 194 11.62 -1.62 -19.70
CA ALA A 194 10.39 -1.70 -20.46
C ALA A 194 10.15 -0.44 -21.31
N ALA A 195 10.44 0.74 -20.77
CA ALA A 195 10.30 2.00 -21.47
C ALA A 195 11.25 2.08 -22.68
N ASP A 196 12.51 1.66 -22.49
CA ASP A 196 13.50 1.60 -23.57
C ASP A 196 13.06 0.65 -24.69
N ASP A 197 12.54 -0.52 -24.34
CA ASP A 197 12.02 -1.47 -25.33
C ASP A 197 10.79 -0.92 -26.08
N PHE A 198 9.82 -0.33 -25.38
CA PHE A 198 8.64 0.27 -26.01
C PHE A 198 8.97 1.48 -26.88
N SER A 199 9.98 2.27 -26.51
CA SER A 199 10.39 3.46 -27.27
C SER A 199 10.79 3.13 -28.71
N ARG A 200 11.28 1.89 -28.92
CA ARG A 200 11.75 1.35 -30.18
C ARG A 200 10.64 0.74 -31.03
N ILE A 201 9.40 0.71 -30.57
CA ILE A 201 8.27 0.11 -31.29
C ILE A 201 7.30 1.20 -31.74
N GLU A 202 7.00 1.23 -33.04
CA GLU A 202 6.08 2.21 -33.60
C GLU A 202 4.67 2.08 -33.00
N GLY A 203 4.15 3.18 -32.48
CA GLY A 203 2.84 3.25 -31.83
C GLY A 203 2.83 2.86 -30.35
N TYR A 204 3.98 2.48 -29.76
CA TYR A 204 4.09 2.21 -28.32
C TYR A 204 4.74 3.35 -27.53
N GLN A 205 4.99 4.51 -28.14
CA GLN A 205 5.55 5.69 -27.46
C GLN A 205 4.77 6.08 -26.19
N PRO A 206 3.42 6.02 -26.12
CA PRO A 206 2.72 6.27 -24.87
C PRO A 206 2.99 5.23 -23.78
N ALA A 207 3.23 3.96 -24.14
CA ALA A 207 3.64 2.94 -23.17
C ALA A 207 5.04 3.24 -22.63
N ALA A 208 5.98 3.68 -23.49
CA ALA A 208 7.29 4.12 -23.06
C ALA A 208 7.22 5.32 -22.10
N ASP A 209 6.35 6.31 -22.42
CA ASP A 209 6.11 7.47 -21.55
C ASP A 209 5.57 7.05 -20.19
N ARG A 210 4.57 6.15 -20.17
CA ARG A 210 3.99 5.59 -18.95
C ARG A 210 5.06 4.93 -18.09
N PHE A 211 5.81 3.98 -18.64
CA PHE A 211 6.79 3.24 -17.84
C PHE A 211 7.98 4.11 -17.41
N THR A 212 8.36 5.12 -18.18
CA THR A 212 9.32 6.12 -17.68
C THR A 212 8.77 6.85 -16.46
N ALA A 213 7.49 7.26 -16.49
CA ALA A 213 6.87 7.93 -15.37
C ALA A 213 6.76 7.01 -14.13
N LEU A 214 6.46 5.73 -14.32
CA LEU A 214 6.44 4.75 -13.23
C LEU A 214 7.83 4.47 -12.66
N ALA A 215 8.89 4.50 -13.48
CA ALA A 215 10.27 4.47 -12.99
C ALA A 215 10.56 5.68 -12.09
N THR A 216 10.21 6.89 -12.53
CA THR A 216 10.32 8.12 -11.72
C THR A 216 9.51 8.03 -10.41
N MET A 217 8.29 7.50 -10.47
CA MET A 217 7.43 7.29 -9.30
C MET A 217 8.05 6.27 -8.34
N ALA A 218 8.69 5.20 -8.84
CA ALA A 218 9.41 4.23 -8.02
C ALA A 218 10.62 4.87 -7.32
N THR A 219 11.39 5.71 -8.01
CA THR A 219 12.45 6.52 -7.38
C THR A 219 11.90 7.40 -6.26
N GLY A 220 10.76 8.06 -6.48
CA GLY A 220 10.10 8.86 -5.43
C GLY A 220 9.66 8.00 -4.23
N CYS A 221 9.18 6.78 -4.46
CA CYS A 221 8.82 5.87 -3.36
C CYS A 221 10.04 5.40 -2.56
N ASP A 222 11.17 5.13 -3.22
CA ASP A 222 12.43 4.77 -2.54
C ASP A 222 12.93 5.94 -1.68
N GLN A 223 12.94 7.16 -2.22
CA GLN A 223 13.30 8.37 -1.49
C GLN A 223 12.38 8.62 -0.29
N LEU A 224 11.06 8.47 -0.48
CA LEU A 224 10.08 8.55 0.60
C LEU A 224 10.39 7.56 1.72
N ILE A 225 10.66 6.29 1.39
CA ILE A 225 11.00 5.24 2.37
C ILE A 225 12.31 5.53 3.09
N ASN A 226 13.24 6.20 2.42
CA ASN A 226 14.52 6.63 2.98
C ASN A 226 14.45 7.99 3.71
N GLY A 227 13.29 8.65 3.72
CA GLY A 227 13.06 9.92 4.42
C GLY A 227 13.48 11.18 3.65
N ASP A 228 13.82 11.07 2.36
CA ASP A 228 14.09 12.21 1.48
C ASP A 228 12.79 12.73 0.85
N PHE A 229 11.96 13.38 1.68
CA PHE A 229 10.66 13.93 1.25
C PHE A 229 10.77 15.00 0.16
N PRO A 230 11.72 15.96 0.22
CA PRO A 230 11.83 16.98 -0.83
C PRO A 230 12.10 16.39 -2.21
N SER A 231 13.03 15.42 -2.31
CA SER A 231 13.30 14.78 -3.59
C SER A 231 12.15 13.87 -4.03
N ALA A 232 11.48 13.20 -3.08
CA ALA A 232 10.31 12.38 -3.37
C ALA A 232 9.17 13.22 -3.97
N ILE A 233 8.89 14.41 -3.42
CA ILE A 233 7.90 15.36 -3.95
C ILE A 233 8.22 15.70 -5.41
N SER A 234 9.46 16.09 -5.70
CA SER A 234 9.88 16.43 -7.06
C SER A 234 9.69 15.28 -8.05
N ASN A 235 10.01 14.05 -7.64
CA ASN A 235 9.80 12.86 -8.46
C ASN A 235 8.31 12.55 -8.68
N PHE A 236 7.45 12.70 -7.66
CA PHE A 236 6.01 12.48 -7.84
C PHE A 236 5.35 13.52 -8.74
N GLU A 237 5.77 14.79 -8.68
CA GLU A 237 5.33 15.83 -9.61
C GLU A 237 5.76 15.55 -11.04
N ALA A 238 7.02 15.17 -11.23
CA ALA A 238 7.56 14.82 -12.55
C ALA A 238 6.86 13.60 -13.15
N ALA A 239 6.66 12.54 -12.35
CA ALA A 239 5.92 11.35 -12.75
C ALA A 239 4.47 11.69 -13.13
N LYS A 240 3.76 12.46 -12.30
CA LYS A 240 2.38 12.90 -12.57
C LYS A 240 2.29 13.66 -13.89
N LYS A 241 3.19 14.64 -14.10
CA LYS A 241 3.22 15.42 -15.34
C LYS A 241 3.36 14.50 -16.56
N LYS A 242 4.30 13.55 -16.51
CA LYS A 242 4.53 12.61 -17.62
C LYS A 242 3.37 11.63 -17.82
N LEU A 243 2.68 11.20 -16.76
CA LEU A 243 1.46 10.39 -16.88
C LEU A 243 0.29 11.17 -17.49
N LEU A 244 0.14 12.46 -17.19
CA LEU A 244 -0.86 13.32 -17.83
C LEU A 244 -0.58 13.49 -19.33
N GLU A 245 0.69 13.68 -19.69
CA GLU A 245 1.14 13.70 -21.10
C GLU A 245 0.92 12.35 -21.78
N CYS A 246 1.18 11.23 -21.10
CA CYS A 246 0.85 9.91 -21.62
C CYS A 246 -0.66 9.78 -21.87
N GLN A 247 -1.50 10.16 -20.90
CA GLN A 247 -2.95 10.04 -20.96
C GLN A 247 -3.54 10.75 -22.18
N SER A 248 -3.06 11.95 -22.51
CA SER A 248 -3.53 12.70 -23.68
C SER A 248 -3.18 12.03 -25.01
N LYS A 249 -2.07 11.27 -25.07
CA LYS A 249 -1.62 10.53 -26.26
C LYS A 249 -2.28 9.15 -26.42
N LEU A 250 -3.02 8.67 -25.43
CA LEU A 250 -3.74 7.39 -25.52
C LEU A 250 -4.96 7.49 -26.45
N PHE A 251 -5.58 8.69 -26.51
CA PHE A 251 -6.74 8.91 -27.36
C PHE A 251 -6.32 8.89 -28.84
N GLY A 252 -6.82 7.91 -29.60
CA GLY A 252 -6.48 7.70 -31.00
C GLY A 252 -5.37 6.67 -31.26
N ASN A 253 -4.76 6.09 -30.22
CA ASN A 253 -3.76 5.02 -30.37
C ASN A 253 -4.31 3.66 -29.95
N LEU A 254 -4.88 2.92 -30.90
CA LEU A 254 -5.52 1.62 -30.66
C LEU A 254 -4.57 0.56 -30.08
N LYS A 255 -3.25 0.65 -30.31
CA LYS A 255 -2.28 -0.34 -29.79
C LYS A 255 -2.17 -0.30 -28.27
N VAL A 256 -2.38 0.87 -27.66
CA VAL A 256 -2.13 1.10 -26.23
C VAL A 256 -3.29 1.79 -25.48
N ALA A 257 -4.41 2.06 -26.15
CA ALA A 257 -5.60 2.68 -25.55
C ALA A 257 -6.13 1.92 -24.32
N ILE A 258 -5.90 0.61 -24.24
CA ILE A 258 -6.28 -0.23 -23.10
C ILE A 258 -5.69 0.24 -21.75
N MET A 259 -4.58 1.00 -21.78
CA MET A 259 -3.93 1.53 -20.58
C MET A 259 -4.70 2.66 -19.89
N GLY A 260 -5.72 3.23 -20.52
CA GLY A 260 -6.34 4.49 -20.10
C GLY A 260 -6.80 4.53 -18.63
N GLN A 261 -7.45 3.45 -18.16
CA GLN A 261 -7.89 3.37 -16.77
C GLN A 261 -6.72 3.21 -15.79
N ALA A 262 -5.74 2.37 -16.14
CA ALA A 262 -4.56 2.15 -15.31
C ALA A 262 -3.75 3.45 -15.13
N VAL A 263 -3.51 4.20 -16.21
CA VAL A 263 -2.82 5.50 -16.16
C VAL A 263 -3.59 6.49 -15.29
N LYS A 264 -4.92 6.54 -15.39
CA LYS A 264 -5.75 7.40 -14.54
C LYS A 264 -5.60 7.07 -13.05
N MET A 265 -5.50 5.79 -12.71
CA MET A 265 -5.28 5.35 -11.32
C MET A 265 -3.86 5.67 -10.85
N GLU A 266 -2.84 5.51 -11.69
CA GLU A 266 -1.44 5.86 -11.40
C GLU A 266 -1.26 7.37 -11.16
N ILE A 267 -2.00 8.22 -11.88
CA ILE A 267 -2.04 9.67 -11.62
C ILE A 267 -2.58 9.95 -10.21
N LYS A 268 -3.67 9.30 -9.81
CA LYS A 268 -4.24 9.45 -8.45
C LYS A 268 -3.27 8.95 -7.37
N GLN A 269 -2.54 7.87 -7.63
CA GLN A 269 -1.50 7.39 -6.73
C GLN A 269 -0.38 8.42 -6.57
N CYS A 270 0.09 9.05 -7.66
CA CYS A 270 1.06 10.14 -7.58
C CYS A 270 0.54 11.31 -6.73
N ASP A 271 -0.73 11.71 -6.90
CA ASP A 271 -1.34 12.76 -6.08
C ASP A 271 -1.37 12.39 -4.60
N THR A 272 -1.76 11.15 -4.29
CA THR A 272 -1.80 10.65 -2.91
C THR A 272 -0.42 10.64 -2.28
N LEU A 273 0.60 10.18 -3.00
CA LEU A 273 1.99 10.14 -2.51
C LEU A 273 2.59 11.55 -2.36
N ASN A 274 2.34 12.45 -3.30
CA ASN A 274 2.80 13.82 -3.19
C ASN A 274 2.15 14.52 -2.00
N ASN A 275 0.84 14.40 -1.83
CA ASN A 275 0.14 14.96 -0.68
C ASN A 275 0.70 14.40 0.64
N LEU A 276 0.94 13.08 0.70
CA LEU A 276 1.56 12.45 1.85
C LEU A 276 2.95 13.02 2.14
N CYS A 277 3.83 13.11 1.14
CA CYS A 277 5.17 13.67 1.32
C CYS A 277 5.14 15.14 1.74
N THR A 278 4.31 15.94 1.10
CA THR A 278 4.12 17.36 1.43
C THR A 278 3.66 17.50 2.87
N TYR A 279 2.74 16.64 3.29
CA TYR A 279 2.24 16.59 4.65
C TYR A 279 3.34 16.24 5.66
N VAL A 280 4.10 15.18 5.41
CA VAL A 280 5.22 14.76 6.27
C VAL A 280 6.32 15.81 6.32
N ASN A 281 6.65 16.41 5.18
CA ASN A 281 7.62 17.48 5.10
C ASN A 281 7.16 18.72 5.89
N SER A 282 5.86 19.05 5.83
CA SER A 282 5.27 20.14 6.63
C SER A 282 5.29 19.86 8.14
N MET A 283 5.35 18.58 8.52
CA MET A 283 5.50 18.11 9.90
C MET A 283 6.97 18.06 10.37
N GLY A 284 7.91 18.57 9.57
CA GLY A 284 9.33 18.61 9.89
C GLY A 284 10.14 17.43 9.35
N GLY A 285 9.51 16.51 8.61
CA GLY A 285 10.20 15.46 7.85
C GLY A 285 11.04 14.52 8.72
N THR A 286 10.63 14.22 9.95
CA THR A 286 11.40 13.32 10.81
C THR A 286 11.12 11.86 10.47
N ARG A 287 12.14 10.99 10.65
CA ARG A 287 12.00 9.53 10.50
C ARG A 287 10.88 8.97 11.38
N GLU A 288 10.74 9.53 12.59
CA GLU A 288 9.71 9.15 13.57
C GLU A 288 8.28 9.36 13.03
N VAL A 289 8.01 10.49 12.38
CA VAL A 289 6.72 10.80 11.73
C VAL A 289 6.46 9.84 10.57
N PHE A 290 7.48 9.52 9.78
CA PHE A 290 7.33 8.56 8.69
C PHE A 290 7.09 7.13 9.16
N ASP A 291 7.83 6.68 10.17
CA ASP A 291 7.65 5.35 10.77
C ASP A 291 6.25 5.22 11.38
N ALA A 292 5.72 6.29 11.98
CA ALA A 292 4.33 6.34 12.46
C ALA A 292 3.32 6.20 11.31
N ILE A 293 3.50 6.91 10.19
CA ILE A 293 2.65 6.76 9.01
C ILE A 293 2.71 5.34 8.44
N SER A 294 3.92 4.77 8.30
CA SER A 294 4.10 3.39 7.86
C SER A 294 3.29 2.41 8.71
N LYS A 295 3.33 2.59 10.04
CA LYS A 295 2.51 1.78 10.97
C LYS A 295 1.02 1.95 10.72
N ILE A 296 0.51 3.15 10.45
CA ILE A 296 -0.91 3.39 10.11
C ILE A 296 -1.33 2.55 8.90
N PHE A 297 -0.50 2.53 7.86
CA PHE A 297 -0.76 1.75 6.63
C PHE A 297 -0.65 0.24 6.84
N SER A 298 0.13 -0.21 7.84
CA SER A 298 0.35 -1.64 8.11
C SER A 298 -0.77 -2.31 8.92
N PHE A 299 -1.69 -1.54 9.51
CA PHE A 299 -2.78 -2.10 10.32
C PHE A 299 -3.69 -2.99 9.46
N GLN A 300 -3.86 -4.24 9.90
CA GLN A 300 -4.77 -5.18 9.27
C GLN A 300 -6.19 -4.96 9.78
N TYR A 301 -6.97 -4.19 9.02
CA TYR A 301 -8.37 -3.98 9.30
C TYR A 301 -9.25 -5.11 8.72
N PRO A 302 -10.38 -5.45 9.36
CA PRO A 302 -11.38 -6.36 8.80
C PRO A 302 -11.77 -5.98 7.37
N SER A 303 -11.63 -6.92 6.44
CA SER A 303 -11.93 -6.71 5.01
C SER A 303 -13.38 -7.04 4.63
N SER A 304 -14.13 -7.62 5.55
CA SER A 304 -15.55 -7.99 5.46
C SER A 304 -16.31 -7.62 6.73
N GLY A 305 -17.65 -7.61 6.65
CA GLY A 305 -18.52 -7.18 7.74
C GLY A 305 -18.80 -5.67 7.75
N GLU A 306 -19.54 -5.23 8.75
CA GLU A 306 -20.08 -3.87 8.85
C GLU A 306 -18.99 -2.79 8.91
N TRP A 307 -17.88 -3.06 9.61
CA TRP A 307 -16.75 -2.13 9.73
C TRP A 307 -15.93 -1.96 8.45
N ALA A 308 -15.98 -2.95 7.54
CA ALA A 308 -15.20 -2.90 6.30
C ALA A 308 -15.59 -1.72 5.40
N PHE A 309 -16.84 -1.26 5.48
CA PHE A 309 -17.30 -0.07 4.76
C PHE A 309 -16.60 1.22 5.24
N PHE A 310 -16.38 1.35 6.56
CA PHE A 310 -15.68 2.49 7.15
C PHE A 310 -14.19 2.46 6.82
N PHE A 311 -13.55 1.30 6.99
CA PHE A 311 -12.11 1.16 6.75
C PHE A 311 -11.68 1.32 5.29
N LYS A 312 -12.58 1.09 4.34
CA LYS A 312 -12.35 1.29 2.90
C LYS A 312 -12.64 2.70 2.41
N ASN A 313 -13.04 3.62 3.29
CA ASN A 313 -13.36 4.99 2.89
C ASN A 313 -12.08 5.81 2.66
N ASP A 314 -11.92 6.36 1.45
CA ASP A 314 -10.76 7.17 1.07
C ASP A 314 -10.51 8.38 2.00
N GLY A 315 -11.56 8.97 2.57
CA GLY A 315 -11.47 10.10 3.48
C GLY A 315 -10.96 9.74 4.88
N ARG A 316 -11.01 8.46 5.26
CA ARG A 316 -10.61 7.99 6.59
C ARG A 316 -9.14 8.27 6.88
N LEU A 317 -8.27 7.94 5.92
CA LEU A 317 -6.84 8.11 6.08
C LEU A 317 -6.47 9.59 6.18
N LEU A 318 -7.16 10.45 5.42
CA LEU A 318 -6.94 11.90 5.48
C LEU A 318 -7.21 12.45 6.89
N GLU A 319 -8.33 12.08 7.50
CA GLU A 319 -8.68 12.52 8.87
C GLU A 319 -7.66 12.03 9.91
N ILE A 320 -7.25 10.76 9.84
CA ILE A 320 -6.22 10.21 10.74
C ILE A 320 -4.89 10.97 10.57
N LEU A 321 -4.51 11.28 9.32
CA LEU A 321 -3.31 12.05 9.06
C LEU A 321 -3.48 13.48 9.61
N GLU A 322 -4.62 14.15 9.40
CA GLU A 322 -4.98 15.47 9.94
C GLU A 322 -4.76 15.54 11.45
N ASP A 323 -5.31 14.57 12.18
CA ASP A 323 -5.13 14.46 13.63
C ASP A 323 -3.66 14.24 14.02
N MET A 324 -2.94 13.40 13.27
CA MET A 324 -1.51 13.18 13.49
C MET A 324 -0.68 14.46 13.31
N SER A 325 -1.00 15.36 12.37
CA SER A 325 -0.29 16.65 12.27
C SER A 325 -0.61 17.58 13.40
N ALA A 326 -1.85 17.58 13.91
CA ALA A 326 -2.17 18.32 15.13
C ALA A 326 -1.26 17.89 16.28
N VAL A 327 -1.03 16.58 16.42
CA VAL A 327 -0.07 16.02 17.40
C VAL A 327 1.35 16.50 17.14
N VAL A 328 1.85 16.39 15.89
CA VAL A 328 3.23 16.80 15.56
C VAL A 328 3.44 18.30 15.82
N LYS A 329 2.50 19.16 15.40
CA LYS A 329 2.54 20.61 15.63
C LYS A 329 2.56 20.94 17.12
N ALA A 330 1.79 20.21 17.93
CA ALA A 330 1.78 20.39 19.37
C ALA A 330 3.04 19.88 20.08
N ARG A 331 3.73 18.88 19.52
CA ARG A 331 5.07 18.45 19.97
C ARG A 331 6.17 19.44 19.59
N SER A 332 6.07 20.06 18.43
CA SER A 332 7.05 21.06 17.98
C SER A 332 6.82 22.46 18.58
N GLY A 333 5.77 22.64 19.39
CA GLY A 333 5.45 23.92 20.04
C GLY A 333 4.75 24.95 19.12
N VAL A 334 4.34 24.54 17.91
CA VAL A 334 3.67 25.40 16.92
C VAL A 334 2.14 25.26 16.99
N GLY A 335 1.62 24.31 17.77
CA GLY A 335 0.19 24.09 17.97
C GLY A 335 -0.15 23.64 19.39
N THR A 336 -1.42 23.35 19.61
CA THR A 336 -1.95 22.89 20.90
C THR A 336 -2.90 21.72 20.69
N LEU A 337 -3.00 20.85 21.70
CA LEU A 337 -4.02 19.81 21.79
C LEU A 337 -4.99 20.12 22.93
N PRO A 338 -6.25 19.66 22.85
CA PRO A 338 -7.19 19.72 23.98
C PRO A 338 -6.79 18.70 25.05
N ILE A 339 -6.00 19.14 26.03
CA ILE A 339 -5.43 18.26 27.07
C ILE A 339 -6.16 18.49 28.39
N THR A 340 -6.62 17.41 29.03
CA THR A 340 -7.27 17.46 30.35
C THR A 340 -6.25 17.74 31.45
N SER A 341 -6.74 18.24 32.59
CA SER A 341 -5.89 18.46 33.76
C SER A 341 -5.42 17.13 34.34
N GLY A 342 -4.13 17.01 34.63
CA GLY A 342 -3.55 15.81 35.23
C GLY A 342 -2.05 15.70 34.97
N ASP A 343 -1.41 14.78 35.68
CA ASP A 343 0.00 14.44 35.53
C ASP A 343 0.15 13.13 34.73
N GLY A 344 1.27 12.97 34.03
CA GLY A 344 1.53 11.80 33.22
C GLY A 344 2.62 11.99 32.16
N ASP A 345 3.24 10.89 31.78
CA ASP A 345 4.32 10.83 30.79
C ASP A 345 3.79 10.68 29.36
N ILE A 346 2.52 10.31 29.20
CA ILE A 346 1.88 10.05 27.92
C ILE A 346 0.47 10.63 27.85
N LEU A 347 0.12 11.16 26.68
CA LEU A 347 -1.21 11.67 26.33
C LEU A 347 -1.92 10.63 25.46
N VAL A 348 -3.11 10.22 25.88
CA VAL A 348 -3.92 9.22 25.17
C VAL A 348 -5.17 9.91 24.62
N PRO A 349 -5.45 9.79 23.31
CA PRO A 349 -6.60 10.43 22.67
C PRO A 349 -7.89 9.64 22.91
N TYR A 350 -8.97 10.38 23.16
CA TYR A 350 -10.32 9.87 23.25
C TYR A 350 -11.26 10.76 22.46
N TRP A 351 -12.26 10.18 21.81
CA TRP A 351 -13.42 10.96 21.38
C TRP A 351 -14.30 11.23 22.60
N HIS A 352 -14.57 12.49 22.87
CA HIS A 352 -15.56 12.89 23.85
C HIS A 352 -16.95 12.79 23.22
N VAL A 353 -17.90 12.31 24.02
CA VAL A 353 -19.27 12.07 23.60
C VAL A 353 -20.22 12.65 24.65
N ALA A 354 -21.10 13.53 24.20
CA ALA A 354 -22.24 13.99 24.98
C ALA A 354 -23.44 13.06 24.72
N MET A 355 -23.99 12.48 25.79
CA MET A 355 -25.13 11.57 25.69
C MET A 355 -26.22 11.99 26.69
N ASN A 356 -27.45 12.10 26.21
CA ASN A 356 -28.61 12.28 27.08
C ASN A 356 -29.39 10.97 27.16
N TYR A 357 -29.91 10.67 28.34
CA TYR A 357 -30.84 9.58 28.51
C TYR A 357 -31.94 9.95 29.48
N SER A 358 -33.08 9.28 29.35
CA SER A 358 -34.16 9.38 30.31
C SER A 358 -34.60 8.02 30.80
N PHE A 359 -34.98 7.95 32.08
CA PHE A 359 -35.52 6.75 32.69
C PHE A 359 -36.71 7.07 33.60
N GLN A 360 -37.53 6.06 33.86
CA GLN A 360 -38.66 6.18 34.79
C GLN A 360 -38.29 5.64 36.17
N THR A 361 -38.43 6.46 37.21
CA THR A 361 -38.29 6.05 38.61
C THR A 361 -39.61 6.20 39.39
N GLY A 362 -39.76 5.45 40.49
CA GLY A 362 -40.93 5.47 41.38
C GLY A 362 -41.94 4.34 41.18
N ALA A 363 -42.73 4.07 42.23
CA ALA A 363 -43.77 3.03 42.23
C ALA A 363 -44.99 3.40 41.36
N MET A 364 -45.80 2.41 41.01
CA MET A 364 -46.87 2.38 39.99
C MET A 364 -47.85 3.58 39.96
N TRP A 365 -47.92 4.42 41.01
CA TRP A 365 -48.82 5.57 41.15
C TRP A 365 -48.08 6.94 41.23
N LYS A 366 -46.75 6.95 41.23
CA LYS A 366 -45.88 8.15 41.29
C LYS A 366 -44.63 8.00 40.39
N LYS A 367 -44.82 7.58 39.14
CA LYS A 367 -43.71 7.50 38.17
C LYS A 367 -43.27 8.90 37.75
N LYS A 368 -41.97 9.19 37.81
CA LYS A 368 -41.37 10.41 37.29
C LYS A 368 -40.34 10.06 36.23
N ALA A 369 -40.33 10.81 35.12
CA ALA A 369 -39.25 10.77 34.14
C ALA A 369 -38.09 11.64 34.64
N VAL A 370 -36.89 11.09 34.62
CA VAL A 370 -35.65 11.79 34.96
C VAL A 370 -34.79 11.79 33.70
N GLU A 371 -34.37 12.98 33.29
CA GLU A 371 -33.40 13.17 32.21
C GLU A 371 -32.02 13.37 32.83
N VAL A 372 -31.03 12.68 32.28
CA VAL A 372 -29.65 12.67 32.75
C VAL A 372 -28.75 12.96 31.57
N HIS A 373 -27.83 13.91 31.76
CA HIS A 373 -26.75 14.21 30.85
C HIS A 373 -25.49 13.49 31.32
N GLU A 374 -24.84 12.77 30.43
CA GLU A 374 -23.61 12.03 30.70
C GLU A 374 -22.56 12.30 29.64
N ASP A 375 -21.31 12.32 30.09
CA ASP A 375 -20.13 12.41 29.25
C ASP A 375 -19.46 11.03 29.14
N LEU A 376 -19.18 10.58 27.93
CA LEU A 376 -18.44 9.34 27.67
C LEU A 376 -17.11 9.66 26.99
N LEU A 377 -16.15 8.75 27.16
CA LEU A 377 -14.94 8.72 26.35
C LEU A 377 -14.91 7.44 25.52
N VAL A 378 -14.55 7.58 24.25
CA VAL A 378 -14.28 6.47 23.34
C VAL A 378 -12.79 6.46 23.06
N ALA A 379 -12.12 5.32 23.27
CA ALA A 379 -10.69 5.22 22.98
C ALA A 379 -10.44 5.45 21.48
N ALA A 380 -9.67 6.47 21.08
CA ALA A 380 -9.48 6.81 19.67
C ALA A 380 -8.56 5.84 18.91
N ASP A 381 -8.04 4.81 19.59
CA ASP A 381 -7.26 3.71 19.03
C ASP A 381 -8.05 2.38 18.95
N PHE A 382 -9.37 2.43 19.13
CA PHE A 382 -10.21 1.22 19.20
C PHE A 382 -10.16 0.36 17.92
N THR A 383 -9.93 0.98 16.77
CA THR A 383 -9.87 0.31 15.46
C THR A 383 -8.66 -0.62 15.33
N ALA A 384 -7.64 -0.44 16.17
CA ALA A 384 -6.47 -1.32 16.25
C ALA A 384 -6.70 -2.58 17.11
N ASP A 385 -7.83 -2.68 17.82
CA ASP A 385 -8.18 -3.83 18.66
C ASP A 385 -9.46 -4.52 18.15
N PRO A 386 -9.36 -5.70 17.52
CA PRO A 386 -10.54 -6.47 17.08
C PRO A 386 -11.55 -6.75 18.20
N GLY A 387 -11.13 -6.79 19.47
CA GLY A 387 -12.02 -6.92 20.61
C GLY A 387 -12.99 -5.75 20.74
N CYS A 388 -12.54 -4.52 20.44
CA CYS A 388 -13.39 -3.33 20.43
C CYS A 388 -14.45 -3.36 19.34
N LEU A 389 -14.11 -3.91 18.18
CA LEU A 389 -15.02 -3.96 17.03
C LEU A 389 -16.18 -4.94 17.23
N ASN A 390 -15.93 -5.98 18.04
CA ASN A 390 -16.91 -7.02 18.39
C ASN A 390 -17.67 -6.72 19.68
N ASP A 391 -17.05 -6.00 20.62
CA ASP A 391 -17.66 -5.56 21.87
C ASP A 391 -17.49 -4.03 22.06
N PRO A 392 -18.49 -3.24 21.61
CA PRO A 392 -18.49 -1.79 21.74
C PRO A 392 -18.34 -1.29 23.19
N ARG A 393 -18.85 -2.04 24.19
CA ARG A 393 -18.70 -1.67 25.62
C ARG A 393 -17.25 -1.60 26.05
N SER A 394 -16.38 -2.38 25.40
CA SER A 394 -14.96 -2.44 25.73
C SER A 394 -14.17 -1.20 25.27
N ALA A 395 -14.73 -0.42 24.34
CA ALA A 395 -14.10 0.72 23.68
C ALA A 395 -14.61 2.09 24.20
N VAL A 396 -15.75 2.09 24.90
CA VAL A 396 -16.36 3.27 25.53
C VAL A 396 -16.21 3.18 27.05
N THR A 397 -16.23 4.32 27.75
CA THR A 397 -16.44 4.33 29.21
C THR A 397 -17.84 3.80 29.52
N ASP A 398 -17.95 2.52 29.91
CA ASP A 398 -19.23 1.87 30.19
C ASP A 398 -19.81 2.35 31.54
N ILE A 399 -20.53 3.47 31.49
CA ILE A 399 -21.20 4.09 32.63
C ILE A 399 -22.40 3.29 33.16
N PHE A 400 -22.85 2.25 32.45
CA PHE A 400 -23.96 1.41 32.89
C PHE A 400 -23.48 0.07 33.50
N SER A 401 -22.19 -0.24 33.40
CA SER A 401 -21.60 -1.45 33.99
C SER A 401 -21.60 -1.46 35.52
N VAL A 402 -21.49 -0.28 36.16
CA VAL A 402 -21.49 -0.14 37.62
C VAL A 402 -22.87 0.35 38.05
N LYS A 403 -23.71 -0.57 38.56
CA LYS A 403 -24.99 -0.17 39.16
C LYS A 403 -24.74 0.83 40.28
N ALA A 404 -25.38 2.00 40.21
CA ALA A 404 -25.27 3.04 41.24
C ALA A 404 -25.52 2.45 42.63
N LYS A 405 -24.63 2.73 43.60
CA LYS A 405 -24.63 2.15 44.95
C LYS A 405 -25.95 2.31 45.74
N ASN A 406 -26.87 3.14 45.27
CA ASN A 406 -28.17 3.41 45.91
C ASN A 406 -29.35 2.58 45.34
N GLY A 407 -29.09 1.69 44.38
CA GLY A 407 -30.07 1.11 43.44
C GLY A 407 -31.06 0.06 43.92
N MET A 408 -31.48 0.04 45.20
CA MET A 408 -32.64 -0.78 45.61
C MET A 408 -33.68 -0.01 46.42
N PHE A 409 -33.26 0.84 47.37
CA PHE A 409 -34.18 1.63 48.17
C PHE A 409 -34.62 2.93 47.49
N ALA A 410 -33.74 3.58 46.72
CA ALA A 410 -34.04 4.84 46.04
C ALA A 410 -35.06 4.68 44.90
N GLY A 411 -35.04 3.55 44.17
CA GLY A 411 -35.99 3.26 43.10
C GLY A 411 -37.40 2.96 43.59
N LEU A 412 -37.54 2.45 44.83
CA LEU A 412 -38.82 2.26 45.50
C LEU A 412 -39.41 3.59 46.01
N THR A 413 -38.57 4.53 46.47
CA THR A 413 -38.99 5.85 46.96
C THR A 413 -39.14 6.89 45.84
N GLY A 414 -38.68 6.60 44.62
CA GLY A 414 -38.72 7.52 43.48
C GLY A 414 -37.74 8.69 43.61
N SER A 415 -36.67 8.51 44.38
CA SER A 415 -35.64 9.53 44.63
C SER A 415 -34.35 9.29 43.84
N GLU A 416 -34.36 8.38 42.86
CA GLU A 416 -33.23 8.17 41.95
C GLU A 416 -33.08 9.36 41.02
N THR A 417 -31.85 9.86 40.92
CA THR A 417 -31.46 10.96 40.03
C THR A 417 -30.60 10.49 38.86
N SER A 418 -30.04 9.29 38.93
CA SER A 418 -29.26 8.64 37.87
C SER A 418 -29.23 7.12 38.08
N ILE A 419 -29.09 6.36 36.98
CA ILE A 419 -28.86 4.90 36.97
C ILE A 419 -27.51 4.54 36.33
N SER A 420 -26.71 5.55 35.97
CA SER A 420 -25.35 5.44 35.46
C SER A 420 -24.34 5.91 36.49
N SER A 421 -23.09 5.51 36.31
CA SER A 421 -21.95 5.86 37.16
C SER A 421 -20.96 6.78 36.45
N GLY A 422 -21.42 7.79 35.71
CA GLY A 422 -20.58 8.75 35.01
C GLY A 422 -20.05 9.91 35.87
N GLU A 423 -20.36 9.90 37.19
CA GLU A 423 -19.89 10.92 38.13
C GLU A 423 -18.37 11.14 38.02
N GLY A 424 -17.97 12.35 37.61
CA GLY A 424 -16.57 12.74 37.41
C GLY A 424 -16.13 12.88 35.94
N MET A 425 -16.82 12.27 34.97
CA MET A 425 -16.47 12.38 33.54
C MET A 425 -16.56 13.82 33.02
N GLY A 426 -17.66 14.51 33.36
CA GLY A 426 -17.83 15.91 32.96
C GLY A 426 -16.78 16.84 33.56
N GLN A 427 -16.17 16.50 34.70
CA GLN A 427 -15.06 17.28 35.25
C GLN A 427 -13.76 17.06 34.46
N ILE A 428 -13.50 15.81 34.03
CA ILE A 428 -12.37 15.49 33.17
C ILE A 428 -12.47 16.27 31.85
N TYR A 429 -13.62 16.23 31.18
CA TYR A 429 -13.83 16.98 29.93
C TYR A 429 -13.76 18.50 30.13
N LYS A 430 -14.43 19.05 31.13
CA LYS A 430 -14.40 20.51 31.41
C LYS A 430 -13.00 21.03 31.77
N SER A 431 -12.10 20.15 32.16
CA SER A 431 -10.70 20.49 32.42
C SER A 431 -9.82 20.50 31.16
N ALA A 432 -10.35 20.03 30.02
CA ALA A 432 -9.64 20.05 28.74
C ALA A 432 -9.45 21.49 28.26
N ALA A 433 -8.20 21.84 27.97
CA ALA A 433 -7.86 23.14 27.42
C ALA A 433 -6.77 23.02 26.34
N PRO A 434 -6.71 23.96 25.38
CA PRO A 434 -5.65 24.02 24.38
C PRO A 434 -4.29 24.19 25.06
N ASN A 435 -3.48 23.14 25.07
CA ASN A 435 -2.18 23.10 25.74
C ASN A 435 -1.11 22.46 24.84
N GLY A 436 0.16 22.83 25.07
CA GLY A 436 1.31 22.14 24.48
C GLY A 436 1.54 20.77 25.13
N THR A 437 2.22 19.88 24.40
CA THR A 437 2.51 18.51 24.89
C THR A 437 3.47 18.50 26.09
N SER A 438 4.26 19.55 26.28
CA SER A 438 5.20 19.69 27.42
C SER A 438 6.19 18.52 27.53
N GLY A 439 6.62 17.98 26.39
CA GLY A 439 7.57 16.86 26.32
C GLY A 439 6.95 15.48 26.57
N ARG A 440 5.63 15.38 26.82
CA ARG A 440 4.91 14.11 26.97
C ARG A 440 4.84 13.38 25.63
N LYS A 441 4.91 12.05 25.69
CA LYS A 441 4.60 11.18 24.55
C LYS A 441 3.13 11.34 24.17
N VAL A 442 2.78 11.16 22.91
CA VAL A 442 1.39 11.29 22.44
C VAL A 442 1.02 10.09 21.59
N VAL A 443 -0.04 9.40 21.98
CA VAL A 443 -0.64 8.33 21.17
C VAL A 443 -1.39 8.97 20.00
N ILE A 444 -1.20 8.44 18.80
CA ILE A 444 -1.88 8.91 17.58
C ILE A 444 -3.28 8.27 17.51
N PRO A 445 -4.35 9.07 17.29
CA PRO A 445 -5.67 8.53 17.06
C PRO A 445 -5.71 7.72 15.75
N LEU A 446 -6.37 6.57 15.76
CA LEU A 446 -6.47 5.63 14.65
C LEU A 446 -7.91 5.42 14.18
N SER A 447 -8.86 6.13 14.77
CA SER A 447 -10.26 6.12 14.38
C SER A 447 -10.73 7.51 14.01
N THR A 448 -11.74 7.59 13.15
CA THR A 448 -12.38 8.87 12.78
C THR A 448 -13.53 9.21 13.72
N LYS A 449 -13.99 10.46 13.67
CA LYS A 449 -15.21 10.91 14.35
C LYS A 449 -16.40 10.05 13.96
N LYS A 450 -16.55 9.79 12.66
CA LYS A 450 -17.65 8.98 12.12
C LYS A 450 -17.61 7.52 12.60
N GLU A 451 -16.41 6.95 12.75
CA GLU A 451 -16.22 5.62 13.32
C GLU A 451 -16.58 5.59 14.82
N ALA A 452 -16.23 6.64 15.56
CA ALA A 452 -16.61 6.80 16.96
C ALA A 452 -18.13 6.97 17.14
N GLU A 453 -18.80 7.80 16.32
CA GLU A 453 -20.26 7.95 16.31
C GLU A 453 -20.95 6.59 16.15
N HIS A 454 -20.54 5.83 15.13
CA HIS A 454 -21.09 4.50 14.87
C HIS A 454 -20.85 3.50 16.01
N LEU A 455 -19.66 3.54 16.63
CA LEU A 455 -19.37 2.71 17.80
C LEU A 455 -20.30 3.03 18.98
N VAL A 456 -20.55 4.31 19.24
CA VAL A 456 -21.41 4.75 20.34
C VAL A 456 -22.86 4.39 20.05
N GLU A 457 -23.35 4.55 18.82
CA GLU A 457 -24.69 4.10 18.43
C GLU A 457 -24.91 2.62 18.76
N LYS A 458 -23.91 1.77 18.50
CA LYS A 458 -23.95 0.35 18.87
C LYS A 458 -23.95 0.12 20.37
N TYR A 459 -23.09 0.84 21.11
CA TYR A 459 -23.09 0.80 22.56
C TYR A 459 -24.47 1.16 23.14
N VAL A 460 -25.06 2.27 22.68
CA VAL A 460 -26.40 2.75 23.04
C VAL A 460 -27.45 1.68 22.74
N ALA A 461 -27.42 1.06 21.56
CA ALA A 461 -28.36 0.00 21.20
C ALA A 461 -28.25 -1.24 22.12
N ILE A 462 -27.03 -1.64 22.48
CA ILE A 462 -26.78 -2.77 23.40
C ILE A 462 -27.31 -2.47 24.80
N VAL A 463 -27.12 -1.24 25.30
CA VAL A 463 -27.62 -0.84 26.62
C VAL A 463 -29.16 -0.76 26.59
N ALA A 464 -29.76 -0.14 25.58
CA ALA A 464 -31.20 -0.03 25.45
C ALA A 464 -31.90 -1.40 25.38
N ALA A 465 -31.29 -2.38 24.69
CA ALA A 465 -31.84 -3.74 24.60
C ALA A 465 -31.81 -4.49 25.94
N GLY A 466 -30.95 -4.08 26.88
CA GLY A 466 -30.84 -4.68 28.22
C GLY A 466 -31.71 -4.00 29.29
N GLU A 467 -32.26 -2.82 29.02
CA GLU A 467 -32.96 -1.99 30.00
C GLU A 467 -34.29 -1.44 29.43
N ASP A 468 -35.39 -2.17 29.62
CA ASP A 468 -36.74 -1.88 29.08
C ASP A 468 -37.31 -0.48 29.42
N LYS A 469 -36.69 0.25 30.35
CA LYS A 469 -37.13 1.57 30.84
C LYS A 469 -36.22 2.72 30.42
N LEU A 470 -35.14 2.44 29.70
CA LEU A 470 -34.15 3.41 29.29
C LEU A 470 -34.49 3.95 27.89
N LYS A 471 -34.65 5.26 27.78
CA LYS A 471 -34.75 5.96 26.50
C LYS A 471 -33.49 6.77 26.28
N LEU A 472 -32.69 6.36 25.30
CA LEU A 472 -31.45 7.05 24.95
C LEU A 472 -31.73 8.05 23.82
N SER A 473 -31.12 9.24 23.89
CA SER A 473 -31.03 10.13 22.73
C SER A 473 -29.90 9.66 21.81
N ASN A 474 -29.86 10.20 20.59
CA ASN A 474 -28.68 10.02 19.76
C ASN A 474 -27.47 10.66 20.48
N PRO A 475 -26.34 9.94 20.55
CA PRO A 475 -25.10 10.50 21.08
C PRO A 475 -24.53 11.55 20.11
N ASP A 476 -23.87 12.57 20.66
CA ASP A 476 -23.13 13.57 19.89
C ASP A 476 -21.63 13.43 20.19
N VAL A 477 -20.81 13.32 19.16
CA VAL A 477 -19.35 13.19 19.29
C VAL A 477 -18.73 14.56 19.03
N ASP A 478 -18.29 15.25 20.08
CA ASP A 478 -17.80 16.63 19.95
C ASP A 478 -16.46 16.67 19.19
N GLY A 479 -15.45 15.99 19.74
CA GLY A 479 -14.09 15.98 19.22
C GLY A 479 -13.11 15.18 20.09
N LEU A 480 -11.84 15.23 19.70
CA LEU A 480 -10.76 14.56 20.43
C LEU A 480 -10.41 15.32 21.72
N VAL A 481 -10.11 14.57 22.77
CA VAL A 481 -9.48 15.05 24.01
C VAL A 481 -8.33 14.14 24.41
N TYR A 482 -7.28 14.71 24.96
CA TYR A 482 -6.06 14.01 25.34
C TYR A 482 -5.96 13.93 26.86
N VAL A 483 -5.99 12.71 27.37
CA VAL A 483 -5.94 12.46 28.82
C VAL A 483 -4.52 12.01 29.21
N PRO A 484 -3.90 12.62 30.23
CA PRO A 484 -2.57 12.23 30.69
C PRO A 484 -2.60 10.94 31.52
N TYR A 485 -1.64 10.06 31.26
CA TYR A 485 -1.40 8.83 32.01
C TYR A 485 0.08 8.65 32.33
N ARG A 486 0.38 7.88 33.37
CA ARG A 486 1.75 7.39 33.63
C ARG A 486 1.98 6.07 32.93
N ILE A 487 3.23 5.86 32.51
CA ILE A 487 3.64 4.60 31.91
C ILE A 487 4.11 3.64 33.02
N ASN A 488 3.58 2.42 33.03
CA ASN A 488 4.07 1.35 33.89
C ASN A 488 4.48 0.14 33.02
N GLY A 489 5.78 0.01 32.78
CA GLY A 489 6.33 -0.98 31.85
C GLY A 489 5.78 -0.78 30.44
N ASN A 490 5.04 -1.76 29.94
CA ASN A 490 4.40 -1.74 28.61
C ASN A 490 2.90 -1.42 28.66
N SER A 491 2.41 -0.88 29.79
CA SER A 491 1.00 -0.60 30.05
C SER A 491 0.79 0.81 30.59
N LEU A 492 -0.48 1.26 30.58
CA LEU A 492 -0.89 2.54 31.15
C LEU A 492 -1.33 2.37 32.61
N ASP A 493 -0.84 3.23 33.50
CA ASP A 493 -1.34 3.30 34.87
C ASP A 493 -2.65 4.09 34.91
N VAL A 494 -3.75 3.36 35.09
CA VAL A 494 -5.12 3.89 35.14
C VAL A 494 -5.62 4.14 36.57
N SER A 495 -4.77 3.97 37.59
CA SER A 495 -5.18 4.02 39.01
C SER A 495 -5.79 5.37 39.40
N GLY A 496 -5.41 6.47 38.74
CA GLY A 496 -5.99 7.81 38.92
C GLY A 496 -7.40 8.00 38.34
N HIS A 497 -7.92 7.05 37.56
CA HIS A 497 -9.13 7.22 36.74
C HIS A 497 -10.15 6.06 36.93
N SER A 498 -10.10 5.36 38.06
CA SER A 498 -10.30 3.90 38.11
C SER A 498 -11.65 3.28 37.71
N ASN A 499 -12.71 4.02 37.36
CA ASN A 499 -13.91 3.46 36.67
C ASN A 499 -14.36 4.26 35.42
N LEU A 500 -13.60 5.29 35.07
CA LEU A 500 -13.99 6.35 34.14
C LEU A 500 -13.27 6.24 32.78
N VAL A 501 -12.61 5.11 32.54
CA VAL A 501 -11.81 4.86 31.33
C VAL A 501 -12.29 3.60 30.62
N PRO A 502 -12.30 3.58 29.28
CA PRO A 502 -12.62 2.38 28.52
C PRO A 502 -11.76 1.19 28.93
N ALA A 503 -12.33 -0.01 28.88
CA ALA A 503 -11.58 -1.24 29.13
C ALA A 503 -10.39 -1.38 28.16
N ARG A 504 -10.50 -0.82 26.95
CA ARG A 504 -9.43 -0.75 25.94
C ARG A 504 -8.16 -0.08 26.44
N THR A 505 -8.29 0.95 27.27
CA THR A 505 -7.15 1.67 27.86
C THR A 505 -6.41 0.79 28.86
N ARG A 506 -7.15 0.01 29.67
CA ARG A 506 -6.55 -0.86 30.71
C ARG A 506 -5.72 -2.00 30.13
N ARG A 507 -6.12 -2.49 28.96
CA ARG A 507 -5.43 -3.56 28.22
C ARG A 507 -4.50 -3.03 27.13
N ALA A 508 -4.27 -1.72 27.09
CA ALA A 508 -3.42 -1.11 26.08
C ALA A 508 -1.99 -1.65 26.19
N ASP A 509 -1.48 -2.13 25.07
CA ASP A 509 -0.12 -2.58 24.89
C ASP A 509 0.63 -1.48 24.13
N LEU A 510 1.53 -0.77 24.80
CA LEU A 510 2.23 0.38 24.21
C LEU A 510 3.02 0.01 22.95
N SER A 511 3.46 -1.25 22.82
CA SER A 511 4.15 -1.74 21.61
C SER A 511 3.24 -1.82 20.38
N LYS A 512 1.92 -1.88 20.59
CA LYS A 512 0.89 -1.93 19.53
C LYS A 512 0.30 -0.57 19.21
N LEU A 513 0.65 0.47 19.97
CA LEU A 513 0.21 1.85 19.71
C LEU A 513 1.20 2.56 18.79
N ILE A 514 0.70 3.58 18.11
CA ILE A 514 1.54 4.56 17.42
C ILE A 514 1.73 5.73 18.37
N ILE A 515 2.98 5.96 18.77
CA ILE A 515 3.35 6.96 19.78
C ILE A 515 4.42 7.86 19.17
N LEU A 516 4.20 9.17 19.28
CA LEU A 516 5.17 10.23 19.01
C LEU A 516 5.65 10.82 20.34
#